data_AF-A0A820MF06-F1
#
_entry.id   AF-A0A820MF06-F1
#
_cell.length_a   1.000
_cell.length_b   1.000
_cell.length_c   1.000
_cell.angle_alpha   90.00
_cell.angle_beta   90.00
_cell.angle_gamma   90.00
#
_symmetry.space_group_name_H-M   'P 1'
#
loop_
_entity.id
_entity.type
_entity.pdbx_description
1 polymer ?
#
loop_
_entity_poly.entity_id
_entity_poly.type
_entity_poly.pdbx_seq_one_letter_code
_entity_poly.pdbx_strand_id
1 'polypeptide(L)'
;NIEIYVQRVNSGRLPVVVGGLLDVDCSEDNIKQLILSVRGNFNVDELVEEVEKRNRTKLLLPWLETRVHDGSTDPGVHNAVAKIYIDSNSNPEKFLRDNAYYDSRVVGKDCEKRE
;
A
#
# COMPACT_ATOMS: atom_id res chain seq x y z
N ASN A 1 -2.37 -28.91 15.80
CA ASN A 1 -3.36 -27.82 15.69
C ASN A 1 -2.66 -26.47 15.76
N ILE A 2 -2.17 -26.01 14.61
CA ILE A 2 -1.46 -24.73 14.40
C ILE A 2 -2.44 -23.55 14.29
N GLU A 3 -3.75 -23.84 14.26
CA GLU A 3 -4.85 -22.89 14.11
C GLU A 3 -4.99 -21.87 15.26
N ILE A 4 -4.23 -22.00 16.35
CA ILE A 4 -4.30 -21.09 17.51
C ILE A 4 -3.06 -20.17 17.61
N TYR A 5 -2.00 -20.36 16.83
CA TYR A 5 -0.81 -19.49 16.89
C TYR A 5 -0.91 -18.20 16.07
N VAL A 6 -2.00 -18.01 15.31
CA VAL A 6 -2.16 -16.92 14.33
C VAL A 6 -3.31 -15.96 14.72
N GLN A 7 -3.85 -16.04 15.94
CA GLN A 7 -4.95 -15.16 16.37
C GLN A 7 -4.54 -13.78 16.92
N ARG A 8 -3.24 -13.45 16.91
CA ARG A 8 -2.75 -12.07 17.07
C ARG A 8 -1.47 -11.93 16.27
N VAL A 9 -1.56 -12.07 14.94
CA VAL A 9 -0.47 -11.58 14.09
C VAL A 9 -0.37 -10.10 14.43
N ASN A 10 0.73 -9.71 15.08
CA ASN A 10 1.05 -8.31 15.34
C ASN A 10 0.88 -7.59 14.00
N SER A 11 -0.20 -6.83 13.83
CA SER A 11 -0.55 -6.22 12.55
C SER A 11 0.60 -5.35 12.05
N GLY A 12 1.41 -4.80 12.96
CA GLY A 12 2.65 -4.09 12.64
C GLY A 12 3.71 -4.91 11.90
N ARG A 13 3.62 -6.25 11.83
CA ARG A 13 4.53 -7.08 11.01
C ARG A 13 4.03 -7.32 9.59
N LEU A 14 2.81 -6.91 9.26
CA LEU A 14 2.25 -7.12 7.92
C LEU A 14 3.19 -6.64 6.80
N PRO A 15 3.79 -5.44 6.86
CA PRO A 15 4.72 -4.98 5.81
C PRO A 15 5.84 -5.97 5.52
N VAL A 16 6.55 -6.41 6.56
CA VAL A 16 7.68 -7.34 6.46
C VAL A 16 7.24 -8.70 5.94
N VAL A 17 6.08 -9.19 6.37
CA VAL A 17 5.53 -10.47 5.89
C VAL A 17 5.17 -10.39 4.42
N VAL A 18 4.54 -9.30 3.97
CA VAL A 18 4.22 -9.08 2.55
C VAL A 18 5.50 -9.01 1.71
N GLY A 19 6.52 -8.29 2.17
CA GLY A 19 7.83 -8.26 1.51
C GLY A 19 8.44 -9.66 1.35
N GLY A 20 8.47 -10.45 2.43
CA GLY A 20 8.98 -11.82 2.37
C GLY A 20 8.16 -12.77 1.49
N LEU A 21 6.84 -12.58 1.42
CA LEU A 21 5.98 -13.36 0.51
C LEU A 21 6.24 -13.02 -0.96
N LEU A 22 6.53 -11.75 -1.26
CA LEU A 22 6.93 -11.33 -2.61
C LEU A 22 8.31 -11.90 -2.99
N ASP A 23 9.24 -11.99 -2.04
CA ASP A 23 10.59 -12.55 -2.28
C ASP A 23 10.58 -14.05 -2.62
N VAL A 24 9.51 -14.78 -2.25
CA VAL A 24 9.33 -16.20 -2.56
C VAL A 24 8.32 -16.45 -3.68
N ASP A 25 8.02 -15.43 -4.49
CA ASP A 25 7.08 -15.48 -5.60
C ASP A 25 5.69 -16.01 -5.20
N CYS A 26 5.21 -15.64 -4.00
CA CYS A 26 3.86 -15.99 -3.57
C CYS A 26 2.82 -15.34 -4.50
N SER A 27 1.71 -16.04 -4.74
CA SER A 27 0.61 -15.54 -5.58
C SER A 27 0.08 -14.20 -5.06
N GLU A 28 -0.13 -13.26 -5.96
CA GLU A 28 -0.70 -11.94 -5.62
C GLU A 28 -2.08 -12.05 -4.96
N ASP A 29 -2.88 -13.07 -5.31
CA ASP A 29 -4.18 -13.31 -4.68
C ASP A 29 -4.03 -13.63 -3.19
N ASN A 30 -3.08 -14.51 -2.84
CA ASN A 30 -2.79 -14.85 -1.45
C ASN A 30 -2.32 -13.63 -0.66
N ILE A 31 -1.49 -12.77 -1.27
CA ILE A 31 -1.01 -11.54 -0.65
C ILE A 31 -2.17 -10.56 -0.42
N LYS A 32 -3.05 -10.38 -1.41
CA LYS A 32 -4.25 -9.53 -1.29
C LYS A 32 -5.18 -10.03 -0.19
N GLN A 33 -5.45 -11.34 -0.15
CA GLN A 33 -6.27 -11.96 0.90
C GLN A 33 -5.64 -11.77 2.29
N LEU A 34 -4.32 -11.88 2.41
CA LEU A 34 -3.62 -11.62 3.67
C LEU A 34 -3.81 -10.17 4.14
N ILE A 35 -3.61 -9.19 3.25
CA ILE A 35 -3.78 -7.76 3.57
C ILE A 35 -5.23 -7.47 4.03
N LEU A 36 -6.23 -8.04 3.35
CA LEU A 36 -7.64 -7.89 3.70
C LEU A 36 -8.02 -8.59 5.02
N SER A 37 -7.35 -9.69 5.35
CA SER A 37 -7.62 -10.48 6.56
C SER A 37 -7.10 -9.81 7.84
N VAL A 38 -6.06 -8.96 7.73
CA VAL A 38 -5.49 -8.27 8.90
C VAL A 38 -6.43 -7.17 9.41
N ARG A 39 -7.12 -7.47 10.50
CA ARG A 39 -7.95 -6.52 11.26
C ARG A 39 -7.13 -5.83 12.35
N GLY A 40 -6.23 -4.94 11.96
CA GLY A 40 -5.44 -4.14 12.89
C GLY A 40 -4.68 -3.01 12.18
N ASN A 41 -4.20 -2.03 12.95
CA ASN A 41 -3.39 -0.96 12.38
C ASN A 41 -1.98 -1.48 12.05
N PHE A 42 -1.51 -1.10 10.88
CA PHE A 42 -0.15 -1.29 10.43
C PHE A 42 0.29 -0.03 9.69
N ASN A 43 1.60 0.16 9.56
CA ASN A 43 2.13 1.32 8.87
C ASN A 43 1.98 1.12 7.36
N VAL A 44 1.16 1.98 6.73
CA VAL A 44 0.89 1.91 5.28
C VAL A 44 2.14 2.30 4.49
N ASP A 45 2.90 3.29 4.96
CA ASP A 45 4.14 3.69 4.28
C ASP A 45 5.16 2.56 4.25
N GLU A 46 5.32 1.81 5.35
CA GLU A 46 6.20 0.62 5.38
C GLU A 46 5.71 -0.49 4.44
N LEU A 47 4.39 -0.73 4.39
CA LEU A 47 3.83 -1.72 3.46
C LEU A 47 4.12 -1.32 2.00
N VAL A 48 3.90 -0.05 1.67
CA VAL A 48 4.14 0.48 0.32
C VAL A 48 5.62 0.39 -0.01
N GLU A 49 6.51 0.75 0.90
CA GLU A 49 7.97 0.65 0.72
C GLU A 49 8.40 -0.79 0.41
N GLU A 50 7.89 -1.78 1.16
CA GLU A 50 8.21 -3.19 0.92
C GLU A 50 7.74 -3.66 -0.46
N VAL A 51 6.59 -3.19 -0.93
CA VAL A 51 6.08 -3.56 -2.26
C VAL A 51 6.80 -2.77 -3.38
N GLU A 52 7.16 -1.50 -3.15
CA GLU A 52 7.90 -0.64 -4.09
C GLU A 52 9.30 -1.17 -4.37
N LYS A 53 10.05 -1.61 -3.34
CA LYS A 53 11.38 -2.23 -3.49
C LYS A 53 11.41 -3.41 -4.47
N ARG A 54 10.25 -4.03 -4.71
CA ARG A 54 10.07 -5.23 -5.54
C ARG A 54 9.34 -4.93 -6.85
N ASN A 55 9.11 -3.65 -7.16
CA ASN A 55 8.40 -3.17 -8.35
C ASN A 55 6.99 -3.76 -8.50
N ARG A 56 6.28 -4.00 -7.38
CA ARG A 56 4.95 -4.61 -7.35
C ARG A 56 3.85 -3.65 -6.86
N THR A 57 4.08 -2.34 -6.87
CA THR A 57 3.23 -1.34 -6.19
C THR A 57 1.76 -1.35 -6.63
N LYS A 58 1.49 -1.70 -7.90
CA LYS A 58 0.14 -1.86 -8.44
C LYS A 58 -0.69 -2.93 -7.73
N LEU A 59 -0.04 -3.89 -7.05
CA LEU A 59 -0.70 -4.92 -6.24
C LEU A 59 -1.57 -4.31 -5.14
N LEU A 60 -1.13 -3.20 -4.54
CA LEU A 60 -1.82 -2.54 -3.44
C LEU A 60 -2.97 -1.64 -3.90
N LEU A 61 -3.02 -1.27 -5.17
CA LEU A 61 -3.94 -0.25 -5.67
C LEU A 61 -5.42 -0.53 -5.33
N PRO A 62 -5.98 -1.73 -5.56
CA PRO A 62 -7.40 -1.98 -5.26
C PRO A 62 -7.73 -1.82 -3.76
N TRP A 63 -6.78 -2.21 -2.90
CA TRP A 63 -6.93 -2.08 -1.46
C TRP A 63 -6.84 -0.61 -1.02
N LEU A 64 -5.89 0.14 -1.56
CA LEU A 64 -5.73 1.57 -1.28
C LEU A 64 -6.94 2.40 -1.76
N GLU A 65 -7.46 2.13 -2.96
CA GLU A 65 -8.65 2.80 -3.50
C GLU A 65 -9.88 2.54 -2.64
N THR A 66 -10.05 1.32 -2.13
CA THR A 66 -11.13 0.99 -1.20
C THR A 66 -11.01 1.82 0.08
N ARG A 67 -9.79 1.96 0.63
CA ARG A 67 -9.55 2.80 1.82
C ARG A 67 -9.88 4.28 1.56
N VAL A 68 -9.52 4.81 0.40
CA VAL A 68 -9.89 6.18 -0.01
C VAL A 68 -11.41 6.31 -0.14
N HIS A 69 -12.07 5.34 -0.76
CA HIS A 69 -13.53 5.31 -0.94
C HIS A 69 -14.29 5.27 0.39
N ASP A 70 -13.76 4.51 1.36
CA ASP A 70 -14.31 4.40 2.72
C ASP A 70 -14.04 5.66 3.58
N GLY A 71 -13.44 6.71 3.00
CA GLY A 71 -13.22 7.98 3.67
C GLY A 71 -12.00 8.00 4.59
N SER A 72 -11.00 7.14 4.34
CA SER A 72 -9.69 7.24 5.00
C SER A 72 -9.13 8.66 4.84
N THR A 73 -8.49 9.15 5.91
CA THR A 73 -7.77 10.44 5.92
C THR A 73 -6.27 10.24 6.17
N ASP A 74 -5.82 8.98 6.20
CA ASP A 74 -4.43 8.58 6.41
C ASP A 74 -3.56 9.03 5.22
N PRO A 75 -2.60 9.96 5.43
CA PRO A 75 -1.74 10.45 4.36
C PRO A 75 -0.97 9.34 3.66
N GLY A 76 -0.57 8.27 4.36
CA GLY A 76 0.15 7.15 3.76
C GLY A 76 -0.65 6.46 2.65
N VAL A 77 -1.96 6.30 2.85
CA VAL A 77 -2.87 5.75 1.83
C VAL A 77 -2.93 6.67 0.60
N HIS A 78 -3.13 7.97 0.81
CA HIS A 78 -3.29 8.92 -0.30
C HIS A 78 -1.99 9.16 -1.07
N ASN A 79 -0.86 9.24 -0.36
CA ASN A 79 0.47 9.31 -0.96
C ASN A 79 0.72 8.11 -1.87
N ALA A 80 0.41 6.90 -1.40
CA ALA A 80 0.61 5.69 -2.17
C ALA A 80 -0.25 5.65 -3.44
N VAL A 81 -1.55 6.00 -3.36
CA VAL A 81 -2.42 6.08 -4.55
C VAL A 81 -1.89 7.13 -5.54
N ALA A 82 -1.51 8.31 -5.05
CA ALA A 82 -0.95 9.36 -5.90
C ALA A 82 0.31 8.88 -6.65
N LYS A 83 1.27 8.27 -5.94
CA LYS A 83 2.48 7.69 -6.55
C LYS A 83 2.15 6.65 -7.62
N ILE A 84 1.21 5.74 -7.35
CA ILE A 84 0.82 4.69 -8.31
C ILE A 84 0.13 5.28 -9.55
N TYR A 85 -0.73 6.28 -9.39
CA TYR A 85 -1.39 6.94 -10.52
C TYR A 85 -0.42 7.75 -11.38
N ILE A 86 0.56 8.40 -10.76
CA ILE A 86 1.63 9.09 -11.49
C ILE A 86 2.46 8.06 -12.27
N ASP A 87 2.90 6.99 -11.63
CA ASP A 87 3.66 5.89 -12.24
C ASP A 87 2.92 5.25 -13.43
N SER A 88 1.61 5.06 -13.27
CA SER A 88 0.77 4.40 -14.26
C SER A 88 0.21 5.35 -15.33
N ASN A 89 0.54 6.65 -15.27
CA ASN A 89 -0.08 7.71 -16.07
C ASN A 89 -1.62 7.65 -16.09
N SER A 90 -2.21 7.33 -14.92
CA SER A 90 -3.65 7.09 -14.78
C SER A 90 -4.35 8.32 -14.19
N ASN A 91 -4.52 9.35 -15.01
CA ASN A 91 -5.17 10.63 -14.64
C ASN A 91 -4.72 11.21 -13.27
N PRO A 92 -3.39 11.29 -12.99
CA PRO A 92 -2.90 11.72 -11.68
C PRO A 92 -3.37 13.14 -11.32
N GLU A 93 -3.49 14.04 -12.30
CA GLU A 93 -3.95 15.42 -12.08
C GLU A 93 -5.33 15.49 -11.41
N LYS A 94 -6.26 14.62 -11.81
CA LYS A 94 -7.60 14.58 -11.23
C LYS A 94 -7.53 14.18 -9.76
N PHE A 95 -6.80 13.11 -9.45
CA PHE A 95 -6.65 12.63 -8.08
C PHE A 95 -5.97 13.69 -7.19
N LEU A 96 -4.88 14.30 -7.67
CA LEU A 96 -4.14 15.33 -6.92
C LEU A 96 -4.95 16.61 -6.69
N ARG A 97 -5.91 16.91 -7.56
CA ARG A 97 -6.79 18.07 -7.43
C ARG A 97 -7.97 17.82 -6.47
N ASP A 98 -8.58 16.64 -6.56
CA ASP A 98 -9.76 16.29 -5.78
C ASP A 98 -9.40 15.78 -4.37
N ASN A 99 -8.17 15.30 -4.17
CA ASN A 99 -7.70 14.76 -2.90
C ASN A 99 -6.97 15.81 -2.04
N ALA A 100 -7.41 16.00 -0.80
CA ALA A 100 -6.81 16.96 0.13
C ALA A 100 -5.88 16.33 1.20
N TYR A 101 -5.71 15.01 1.19
CA TYR A 101 -5.09 14.25 2.28
C TYR A 101 -3.68 13.72 1.96
N TYR A 102 -3.23 13.81 0.71
CA TYR A 102 -1.85 13.50 0.38
C TYR A 102 -0.90 14.64 0.78
N ASP A 103 0.36 14.30 1.03
CA ASP A 103 1.45 15.23 1.26
C ASP A 103 2.19 15.48 -0.06
N SER A 104 2.07 16.71 -0.59
CA SER A 104 2.69 17.13 -1.84
C SER A 104 4.22 17.08 -1.82
N ARG A 105 4.86 17.22 -0.65
CA ARG A 105 6.32 17.12 -0.51
C ARG A 105 6.78 15.68 -0.63
N VAL A 106 6.03 14.75 -0.04
CA VAL A 106 6.34 13.31 -0.11
C VAL A 106 6.18 12.81 -1.55
N VAL A 107 5.05 13.14 -2.19
CA VAL A 107 4.79 12.75 -3.58
C VAL A 107 5.79 13.41 -4.53
N GLY A 108 6.05 14.72 -4.40
CA GLY A 108 7.00 15.45 -5.24
C GLY A 108 8.42 14.89 -5.16
N LYS A 109 8.92 14.64 -3.94
CA LYS A 109 10.25 14.02 -3.74
C LYS A 109 10.35 12.63 -4.34
N ASP A 110 9.24 11.88 -4.35
CA ASP A 110 9.20 10.56 -4.97
C ASP A 110 9.29 10.65 -6.50
N CYS A 111 8.61 11.63 -7.10
CA CYS A 111 8.72 11.92 -8.52
C CYS A 111 10.15 12.32 -8.94
N GLU A 112 10.82 13.17 -8.15
CA GLU A 112 12.20 13.63 -8.43
C GLU A 112 13.24 12.49 -8.45
N LYS A 113 13.00 11.40 -7.71
CA LYS A 113 13.93 10.25 -7.68
C LYS A 113 13.78 9.32 -8.89
N ARG A 114 12.70 9.46 -9.65
CA ARG A 114 12.37 8.59 -10.79
C ARG A 114 12.90 9.14 -12.12
N GLU A 115 13.40 10.38 -12.14
CA GLU A 115 14.07 11.03 -13.26
C GLU A 115 15.58 10.72 -13.33
#